data_AF-A0A022XMV2-F1
#
_entry.id   AF-A0A022XMV2-F1
#
_cell.length_a   1.000
_cell.length_b   1.000
_cell.length_c   1.000
_cell.angle_alpha   90.00
_cell.angle_beta   90.00
_cell.angle_gamma   90.00
#
_symmetry.space_group_name_H-M   'P 1'
#
loop_
_entity.id
_entity.type
_entity.pdbx_description
1 polymer ?
#
loop_
_entity_poly.entity_id
_entity_poly.type
_entity_poly.pdbx_seq_one_letter_code
_entity_poly.pdbx_strand_id
1 'polypeptide(L)'
;MATTIPWKSHYRALLREASYLPDPVAKRYMAEYITSRYRKFTSVEQQKSMNAAKIGRLHTRIKKNMKLLQHANQGYTKSLERVLLMSYGRIGRRKRILLRPFLQSGSGSKTAFSQHWRPSELHLALLQSQSENSNIGAQKVKRPVRTTDLEPRIPELNALARPLADIRKIHIRQKWYAHVLDKTFPPLPQHDWETLQRLVEGSEPWTPPVRRKGPNQITSGDSTSASEQSYLSTDFLINGATKDPTFAQYVRGRPHQITRRLMRHMWERICALTPLIQWDSSKNKWWFSWGVRQPPAPIYRQVDPVKGLALFEGVHQKTGRVMLSRRQSSKPGEGDKNQKEDWDKPLEAFQSTPSGPGMLASANN
;
A
#
# COMPACT_ATOMS: atom_id res chain seq x y z
N MET A 1 -17.09 -29.97 -26.25
CA MET A 1 -15.68 -30.08 -25.81
C MET A 1 -15.58 -29.58 -24.37
N ALA A 2 -15.44 -30.47 -23.39
CA ALA A 2 -15.28 -30.06 -21.99
C ALA A 2 -13.99 -29.25 -21.88
N THR A 3 -14.09 -27.94 -21.61
CA THR A 3 -12.92 -27.07 -21.46
C THR A 3 -12.14 -27.49 -20.22
N THR A 4 -11.13 -28.33 -20.40
CA THR A 4 -10.24 -28.75 -19.32
C THR A 4 -9.35 -27.57 -18.96
N ILE A 5 -9.39 -27.13 -17.70
CA ILE A 5 -8.50 -26.04 -17.26
C ILE A 5 -7.07 -26.58 -17.27
N PRO A 6 -6.11 -25.91 -17.93
CA PRO A 6 -4.70 -26.29 -17.85
C PRO A 6 -4.14 -25.88 -16.47
N TRP A 7 -4.49 -26.65 -15.44
CA TRP A 7 -4.17 -26.38 -14.03
C TRP A 7 -2.67 -26.22 -13.79
N LYS A 8 -1.86 -27.11 -14.39
CA LYS A 8 -0.40 -27.10 -14.28
C LYS A 8 0.22 -25.81 -14.83
N SER A 9 -0.27 -25.33 -15.98
CA SER A 9 0.23 -24.09 -16.61
C SER A 9 -0.06 -22.87 -15.73
N HIS A 10 -1.31 -22.73 -15.26
CA HIS A 10 -1.70 -21.63 -14.37
C HIS A 10 -0.95 -21.66 -13.04
N TYR A 11 -0.75 -22.86 -12.47
CA TYR A 11 0.02 -23.05 -11.25
C TYR A 11 1.45 -22.56 -11.40
N ARG A 12 2.15 -23.00 -12.45
CA ARG A 12 3.53 -22.59 -12.75
C ARG A 12 3.62 -21.08 -12.99
N ALA A 13 2.69 -20.51 -13.76
CA ALA A 13 2.67 -19.08 -14.04
C ALA A 13 2.44 -18.25 -12.77
N LEU A 14 1.54 -18.68 -11.86
CA LEU A 14 1.32 -18.01 -10.58
C LEU A 14 2.55 -18.09 -9.67
N LEU A 15 3.22 -19.25 -9.59
CA LEU A 15 4.45 -19.38 -8.81
C LEU A 15 5.58 -18.51 -9.36
N ARG A 16 5.71 -18.40 -10.68
CA ARG A 16 6.66 -17.49 -11.33
C ARG A 16 6.38 -16.04 -10.94
N GLU A 17 5.14 -15.58 -11.06
CA GLU A 17 4.78 -14.21 -10.65
C GLU A 17 4.96 -13.99 -9.14
N ALA A 18 4.70 -15.00 -8.29
CA ALA A 18 4.96 -14.89 -6.86
C ALA A 18 6.46 -14.76 -6.54
N SER A 19 7.34 -15.40 -7.32
CA SER A 19 8.79 -15.30 -7.13
C SER A 19 9.36 -13.90 -7.44
N TYR A 20 8.67 -13.14 -8.29
CA TYR A 20 9.04 -11.77 -8.66
C TYR A 20 8.50 -10.71 -7.71
N LEU A 21 7.86 -11.07 -6.60
CA LEU A 21 7.44 -10.09 -5.61
C LEU A 21 8.67 -9.41 -4.99
N PRO A 22 8.61 -8.13 -4.61
CA PRO A 22 9.78 -7.45 -4.02
C PRO A 22 10.05 -7.84 -2.57
N ASP A 23 9.06 -8.38 -1.86
CA ASP A 23 9.13 -8.64 -0.42
C ASP A 23 9.37 -10.14 -0.11
N PRO A 24 10.36 -10.49 0.73
CA PRO A 24 10.71 -11.90 0.99
C PRO A 24 9.58 -12.67 1.70
N VAL A 25 8.91 -12.04 2.68
CA VAL A 25 7.80 -12.65 3.41
C VAL A 25 6.61 -12.90 2.47
N ALA A 26 6.32 -11.95 1.58
CA ALA A 26 5.29 -12.09 0.56
C ALA A 26 5.60 -13.17 -0.47
N LYS A 27 6.85 -13.30 -0.92
CA LYS A 27 7.27 -14.41 -1.81
C LYS A 27 6.94 -15.76 -1.18
N ARG A 28 7.41 -16.00 0.05
CA ARG A 28 7.19 -17.26 0.78
C ARG A 28 5.71 -17.54 0.98
N TYR A 29 4.98 -16.57 1.55
CA TYR A 29 3.56 -16.75 1.84
C TYR A 29 2.72 -16.96 0.57
N MET A 30 2.97 -16.20 -0.51
CA MET A 30 2.18 -16.34 -1.73
C MET A 30 2.44 -17.68 -2.42
N ALA A 31 3.69 -18.17 -2.42
CA ALA A 31 4.00 -19.51 -2.91
C ALA A 31 3.22 -20.59 -2.14
N GLU A 32 3.25 -20.57 -0.80
CA GLU A 32 2.49 -21.48 0.06
C GLU A 32 0.97 -21.35 -0.11
N TYR A 33 0.49 -20.11 -0.25
CA TYR A 33 -0.92 -19.83 -0.48
C TYR A 33 -1.40 -20.43 -1.80
N ILE A 34 -0.60 -20.32 -2.87
CA ILE A 34 -0.89 -20.92 -4.18
C ILE A 34 -0.80 -22.45 -4.07
N THR A 35 0.27 -23.02 -3.53
CA THR A 35 0.46 -24.48 -3.42
C THR A 35 -0.67 -25.14 -2.65
N SER A 36 -1.02 -24.61 -1.47
CA SER A 36 -2.09 -25.18 -0.64
C SER A 36 -3.47 -25.11 -1.28
N ARG A 37 -3.71 -24.18 -2.22
CA ARG A 37 -4.97 -24.11 -2.97
C ARG A 37 -5.01 -25.10 -4.13
N TYR A 38 -3.90 -25.28 -4.85
CA TYR A 38 -3.82 -26.20 -5.99
C TYR A 38 -3.70 -27.67 -5.55
N ARG A 39 -3.10 -27.94 -4.38
CA ARG A 39 -3.08 -29.30 -3.78
C ARG A 39 -4.47 -29.89 -3.62
N LYS A 40 -5.49 -29.07 -3.32
CA LYS A 40 -6.90 -29.48 -3.22
C LYS A 40 -7.54 -29.92 -4.54
N PHE A 41 -6.91 -29.62 -5.67
CA PHE A 41 -7.41 -29.94 -7.00
C PHE A 41 -6.42 -30.83 -7.76
N THR A 42 -5.54 -31.55 -7.05
CA THR A 42 -4.55 -32.44 -7.70
C THR A 42 -5.15 -33.79 -8.07
N SER A 43 -6.14 -34.30 -7.32
CA SER A 43 -6.83 -35.56 -7.65
C SER A 43 -7.69 -35.43 -8.92
N VAL A 44 -7.53 -36.37 -9.84
CA VAL A 44 -8.25 -36.42 -11.12
C VAL A 44 -9.75 -36.70 -10.92
N GLU A 45 -10.10 -37.54 -9.95
CA GLU A 45 -11.50 -37.84 -9.59
C GLU A 45 -12.23 -36.60 -9.09
N GLN A 46 -11.54 -35.80 -8.27
CA GLN A 46 -12.06 -34.54 -7.78
C GLN A 46 -12.26 -33.52 -8.89
N GLN A 47 -11.43 -33.55 -9.95
CA GLN A 47 -11.60 -32.70 -11.12
C GLN A 47 -12.77 -33.14 -12.00
N LYS A 48 -12.95 -34.45 -12.20
CA LYS A 48 -14.03 -35.03 -13.00
C LYS A 48 -15.41 -34.81 -12.37
N SER A 49 -15.50 -34.88 -11.04
CA SER A 49 -16.73 -34.63 -10.29
C SER A 49 -17.12 -33.14 -10.15
N MET A 50 -16.35 -32.20 -10.73
CA MET A 50 -16.66 -30.77 -10.59
C MET A 50 -17.70 -30.29 -11.60
N ASN A 51 -18.78 -29.70 -11.08
CA ASN A 51 -19.75 -28.97 -11.90
C ASN A 51 -19.08 -27.86 -12.72
N ALA A 52 -19.52 -27.66 -13.97
CA ALA A 52 -19.00 -26.64 -14.89
C ALA A 52 -19.02 -25.22 -14.28
N ALA A 53 -20.06 -24.86 -13.53
CA ALA A 53 -20.15 -23.57 -12.84
C ALA A 53 -19.04 -23.38 -11.79
N LYS A 54 -18.64 -24.45 -11.09
CA LYS A 54 -17.55 -24.43 -10.10
C LYS A 54 -16.21 -24.24 -10.81
N ILE A 55 -16.01 -24.92 -11.94
CA ILE A 55 -14.84 -24.79 -12.82
C ILE A 55 -14.70 -23.33 -13.29
N GLY A 56 -15.78 -22.71 -13.79
CA GLY A 56 -15.78 -21.30 -14.21
C GLY A 56 -15.44 -20.31 -13.08
N ARG A 57 -16.01 -20.52 -11.87
CA ARG A 57 -15.68 -19.72 -10.68
C ARG A 57 -14.21 -19.86 -10.26
N LEU A 58 -13.61 -21.03 -10.44
CA LEU A 58 -12.19 -21.25 -10.16
C LEU A 58 -11.31 -20.55 -11.19
N HIS A 59 -11.62 -20.71 -12.48
CA HIS A 59 -10.88 -20.06 -13.56
C HIS A 59 -10.87 -18.53 -13.42
N THR A 60 -12.02 -17.92 -13.12
CA THR A 60 -12.09 -16.48 -12.85
C THR A 60 -11.26 -16.06 -11.64
N ARG A 61 -11.23 -16.85 -10.56
CA ARG A 61 -10.37 -16.60 -9.39
C ARG A 61 -8.88 -16.70 -9.73
N ILE A 62 -8.48 -17.68 -10.54
CA ILE A 62 -7.09 -17.85 -11.00
C ILE A 62 -6.66 -16.62 -11.81
N LYS A 63 -7.46 -16.22 -12.80
CA LYS A 63 -7.20 -15.01 -13.61
C LYS A 63 -7.11 -13.75 -12.74
N LYS A 64 -7.99 -13.61 -11.74
CA LYS A 64 -7.93 -12.49 -10.79
C LYS A 64 -6.64 -12.49 -9.96
N ASN A 65 -6.20 -13.63 -9.45
CA ASN A 65 -4.95 -13.72 -8.69
C ASN A 65 -3.74 -13.46 -9.59
N MET A 66 -3.76 -13.96 -10.83
CA MET A 66 -2.71 -13.72 -11.81
C MET A 66 -2.56 -12.23 -12.08
N LYS A 67 -3.66 -11.55 -12.43
CA LYS A 67 -3.66 -10.10 -12.64
C LYS A 67 -3.20 -9.32 -11.41
N LEU A 68 -3.62 -9.75 -10.21
CA LEU A 68 -3.20 -9.14 -8.96
C LEU A 68 -1.68 -9.21 -8.76
N LEU A 69 -1.07 -10.38 -8.99
CA LEU A 69 0.39 -10.55 -8.88
C LEU A 69 1.13 -9.81 -9.99
N GLN A 70 0.66 -9.88 -11.23
CA GLN A 70 1.23 -9.15 -12.36
C GLN A 70 1.23 -7.64 -12.10
N HIS A 71 0.10 -7.08 -11.66
CA HIS A 71 0.01 -5.67 -11.32
C HIS A 71 0.88 -5.29 -10.11
N ALA A 72 0.96 -6.14 -9.09
CA ALA A 72 1.86 -5.90 -7.96
C ALA A 72 3.32 -5.81 -8.42
N ASN A 73 3.75 -6.73 -9.30
CA ASN A 73 5.09 -6.78 -9.86
C ASN A 73 5.38 -5.68 -10.88
N GLN A 74 4.35 -5.15 -11.55
CA GLN A 74 4.45 -3.95 -12.40
C GLN A 74 4.49 -2.65 -11.57
N GLY A 75 4.31 -2.73 -10.24
CA GLY A 75 4.37 -1.58 -9.34
C GLY A 75 3.07 -0.80 -9.19
N TYR A 76 1.91 -1.41 -9.47
CA TYR A 76 0.64 -0.84 -9.05
C TYR A 76 0.52 -0.91 -7.52
N THR A 77 0.60 0.25 -6.87
CA THR A 77 0.66 0.39 -5.39
C THR A 77 -0.48 -0.32 -4.67
N LYS A 78 -1.73 -0.17 -5.13
CA LYS A 78 -2.91 -0.82 -4.52
C LYS A 78 -2.84 -2.35 -4.58
N SER A 79 -2.34 -2.90 -5.69
CA SER A 79 -2.21 -4.35 -5.87
C SER A 79 -1.08 -4.90 -5.01
N LEU A 80 0.06 -4.19 -4.99
CA LEU A 80 1.20 -4.54 -4.16
C LEU A 80 0.86 -4.46 -2.66
N GLU A 81 0.18 -3.39 -2.24
CA GLU A 81 -0.27 -3.22 -0.85
C GLU A 81 -1.21 -4.36 -0.46
N ARG A 82 -2.14 -4.73 -1.33
CA ARG A 82 -3.04 -5.86 -1.09
C ARG A 82 -2.27 -7.18 -0.91
N VAL A 83 -1.23 -7.43 -1.70
CA VAL A 83 -0.37 -8.62 -1.55
C VAL A 83 0.29 -8.62 -0.18
N LEU A 84 0.88 -7.49 0.21
CA LEU A 84 1.57 -7.36 1.50
C LEU A 84 0.60 -7.48 2.69
N LEU A 85 -0.58 -6.86 2.62
CA LEU A 85 -1.61 -7.00 3.66
C LEU A 85 -2.10 -8.46 3.80
N MET A 86 -2.11 -9.22 2.70
CA MET A 86 -2.39 -10.65 2.74
C MET A 86 -1.22 -11.45 3.34
N SER A 87 0.03 -11.12 2.97
CA SER A 87 1.22 -11.82 3.45
C SER A 87 1.51 -11.56 4.92
N TYR A 88 1.23 -10.37 5.44
CA TYR A 88 1.38 -10.07 6.86
C TYR A 88 0.09 -10.29 7.67
N GLY A 89 -0.92 -10.95 7.10
CA GLY A 89 -2.11 -11.36 7.84
C GLY A 89 -2.97 -10.21 8.38
N ARG A 90 -2.94 -9.04 7.72
CA ARG A 90 -3.92 -7.97 7.96
C ARG A 90 -5.24 -8.27 7.24
N ILE A 91 -5.19 -9.02 6.14
CA ILE A 91 -6.34 -9.42 5.34
C ILE A 91 -6.25 -10.92 4.97
N GLY A 92 -7.42 -11.54 4.77
CA GLY A 92 -7.51 -12.83 4.07
C GLY A 92 -7.23 -14.05 4.96
N ARG A 93 -6.63 -15.08 4.37
CA ARG A 93 -6.46 -16.40 5.02
C ARG A 93 -5.47 -16.35 6.18
N ARG A 94 -4.31 -15.72 6.01
CA ARG A 94 -3.29 -15.64 7.06
C ARG A 94 -3.81 -14.94 8.31
N LYS A 95 -4.58 -13.86 8.16
CA LYS A 95 -5.28 -13.20 9.27
C LYS A 95 -6.08 -14.20 10.10
N ARG A 96 -6.92 -15.01 9.44
CA ARG A 96 -7.76 -16.01 10.10
C ARG A 96 -6.95 -17.09 10.80
N ILE A 97 -5.80 -17.48 10.24
CA ILE A 97 -4.90 -18.45 10.86
C ILE A 97 -4.28 -17.85 12.14
N LEU A 98 -3.76 -16.63 12.06
CA LEU A 98 -3.15 -15.94 13.19
C LEU A 98 -4.15 -15.58 14.29
N LEU A 99 -5.43 -15.40 13.95
CA LEU A 99 -6.49 -15.17 14.93
C LEU A 99 -6.96 -16.45 15.64
N ARG A 100 -6.66 -17.66 15.14
CA ARG A 100 -7.15 -18.90 15.76
C ARG A 100 -6.84 -19.01 17.26
N PRO A 101 -5.63 -18.68 17.75
CA PRO A 101 -5.33 -18.71 19.18
C PRO A 101 -6.23 -17.77 20.00
N PHE A 102 -6.63 -16.64 19.43
CA PHE A 102 -7.46 -15.61 20.06
C PHE A 102 -8.93 -16.02 20.16
N LEU A 103 -9.36 -17.00 19.35
CA LEU A 103 -10.75 -17.48 19.32
C LEU A 103 -11.10 -18.43 20.47
N GLN A 104 -10.11 -18.87 21.26
CA GLN A 104 -10.37 -19.65 22.47
C GLN A 104 -11.28 -18.80 23.38
N SER A 105 -12.47 -19.31 23.70
CA SER A 105 -13.38 -18.60 24.59
C SER A 105 -12.75 -18.51 25.97
N GLY A 106 -12.84 -17.34 26.62
CA GLY A 106 -12.53 -17.25 28.05
C GLY A 106 -13.44 -18.17 28.86
N SER A 107 -13.05 -18.49 30.10
CA SER A 107 -13.82 -19.36 31.00
C SER A 107 -15.19 -18.74 31.30
N GLY A 108 -16.19 -19.07 30.49
CA GLY A 108 -17.50 -18.45 30.57
C GLY A 108 -18.51 -19.14 29.66
N SER A 109 -19.34 -19.98 30.27
CA SER A 109 -20.44 -20.77 29.69
C SER A 109 -20.08 -21.76 28.57
N LYS A 110 -20.59 -22.99 28.68
CA LYS A 110 -20.51 -24.01 27.61
C LYS A 110 -21.25 -23.57 26.34
N THR A 111 -22.22 -22.65 26.48
CA THR A 111 -23.04 -22.15 25.38
C THR A 111 -22.46 -20.87 24.81
N ALA A 112 -22.02 -20.93 23.55
CA ALA A 112 -21.44 -19.80 22.84
C ALA A 112 -22.42 -18.62 22.77
N PHE A 113 -21.93 -17.40 23.08
CA PHE A 113 -22.67 -16.13 22.99
C PHE A 113 -23.88 -15.99 23.95
N SER A 114 -23.96 -16.85 24.96
CA SER A 114 -24.90 -16.70 26.09
C SER A 114 -24.63 -15.44 26.93
N GLN A 115 -25.45 -15.17 27.93
CA GLN A 115 -25.38 -13.93 28.74
C GLN A 115 -24.03 -13.69 29.40
N HIS A 116 -23.37 -14.77 29.82
CA HIS A 116 -22.08 -14.73 30.51
C HIS A 116 -20.90 -15.03 29.57
N TRP A 117 -21.16 -15.21 28.27
CA TRP A 117 -20.12 -15.46 27.30
C TRP A 117 -19.27 -14.20 27.08
N ARG A 118 -17.95 -14.35 27.19
CA ARG A 118 -16.98 -13.28 26.96
C ARG A 118 -15.85 -13.77 26.04
N PRO A 119 -15.32 -12.91 25.16
CA PRO A 119 -14.10 -13.22 24.40
C PRO A 119 -12.92 -13.53 25.32
N SER A 120 -11.87 -14.15 24.78
CA SER A 120 -10.61 -14.30 25.54
C SER A 120 -10.10 -12.96 26.04
N GLU A 121 -9.52 -12.96 27.24
CA GLU A 121 -8.85 -11.80 27.82
C GLU A 121 -7.75 -11.27 26.90
N LEU A 122 -7.01 -12.18 26.27
CA LEU A 122 -5.99 -11.88 25.29
C LEU A 122 -6.56 -11.09 24.08
N HIS A 123 -7.73 -11.49 23.57
CA HIS A 123 -8.39 -10.76 22.48
C HIS A 123 -8.94 -9.41 22.94
N LEU A 124 -9.48 -9.30 24.16
CA LEU A 124 -9.94 -8.03 24.72
C LEU A 124 -8.78 -7.04 24.91
N ALA A 125 -7.65 -7.49 25.44
CA ALA A 125 -6.44 -6.69 25.59
C ALA A 125 -5.90 -6.18 24.24
N LEU A 126 -5.93 -7.03 23.20
CA LEU A 126 -5.57 -6.64 21.83
C LEU A 126 -6.49 -5.52 21.31
N LEU A 127 -7.80 -5.66 21.55
CA LEU A 127 -8.79 -4.69 21.10
C LEU A 127 -8.65 -3.34 21.81
N GLN A 128 -8.43 -3.37 23.12
CA GLN A 128 -8.17 -2.17 23.92
C GLN A 128 -6.95 -1.43 23.40
N SER A 129 -5.82 -2.14 23.27
CA SER A 129 -4.59 -1.58 22.70
C SER A 129 -4.81 -1.05 21.28
N GLN A 130 -5.54 -1.77 20.42
CA GLN A 130 -5.87 -1.30 19.07
C GLN A 130 -6.72 -0.02 19.07
N SER A 131 -7.59 0.18 20.06
CA SER A 131 -8.45 1.37 20.17
C SER A 131 -7.70 2.61 20.65
N GLU A 132 -6.64 2.42 21.44
CA GLU A 132 -5.74 3.49 21.89
C GLU A 132 -4.82 3.99 20.76
N ASN A 133 -4.52 3.14 19.78
CA ASN A 133 -3.59 3.46 18.70
C ASN A 133 -4.23 4.27 17.54
N SER A 134 -4.05 5.59 17.57
CA SER A 134 -4.51 6.52 16.50
C SER A 134 -3.89 6.23 15.13
N ASN A 135 -2.63 5.75 15.09
CA ASN A 135 -1.87 5.46 13.87
C ASN A 135 -2.54 4.44 12.94
N ILE A 136 -3.34 3.53 13.50
CA ILE A 136 -4.05 2.49 12.76
C ILE A 136 -5.14 3.10 11.87
N GLY A 137 -5.85 4.12 12.37
CA GLY A 137 -6.88 4.84 11.63
C GLY A 137 -6.33 5.57 10.40
N ALA A 138 -5.12 6.13 10.50
CA ALA A 138 -4.46 6.87 9.42
C ALA A 138 -4.23 6.02 8.15
N GLN A 139 -4.13 4.70 8.31
CA GLN A 139 -3.84 3.82 7.18
C GLN A 139 -5.06 3.47 6.33
N LYS A 140 -6.28 3.63 6.84
CA LYS A 140 -7.51 3.38 6.06
C LYS A 140 -7.61 1.97 5.44
N VAL A 141 -6.93 0.96 6.01
CA VAL A 141 -7.02 -0.44 5.56
C VAL A 141 -8.35 -1.07 6.00
N LYS A 142 -8.73 -0.81 7.26
CA LYS A 142 -10.02 -1.17 7.87
C LYS A 142 -10.48 0.00 8.73
N ARG A 143 -11.76 -0.01 9.11
CA ARG A 143 -12.27 0.92 10.11
C ARG A 143 -11.60 0.59 11.45
N PRO A 144 -10.99 1.57 12.15
CA PRO A 144 -10.36 1.32 13.43
C PRO A 144 -11.39 0.85 14.45
N VAL A 145 -10.91 0.09 15.45
CA VAL A 145 -11.71 -0.29 16.61
C VAL A 145 -11.86 0.93 17.49
N ARG A 146 -13.09 1.23 17.91
CA ARG A 146 -13.36 2.28 18.91
C ARG A 146 -13.61 1.65 20.27
N THR A 147 -13.46 2.43 21.34
CA THR A 147 -13.89 2.05 22.69
C THR A 147 -15.35 1.59 22.72
N THR A 148 -16.21 2.22 21.92
CA THR A 148 -17.63 1.81 21.79
C THR A 148 -17.86 0.46 21.11
N ASP A 149 -16.85 -0.10 20.44
CA ASP A 149 -16.92 -1.40 19.78
C ASP A 149 -16.48 -2.55 20.72
N LEU A 150 -15.93 -2.26 21.90
CA LEU A 150 -15.42 -3.25 22.86
C LEU A 150 -16.53 -4.11 23.48
N GLU A 151 -17.77 -3.63 23.46
CA GLU A 151 -18.93 -4.34 23.99
C GLU A 151 -20.09 -4.32 22.99
N PRO A 152 -20.94 -5.36 22.97
CA PRO A 152 -22.11 -5.40 22.11
C PRO A 152 -23.18 -4.42 22.61
N ARG A 153 -23.66 -3.56 21.72
CA ARG A 153 -24.82 -2.69 21.98
C ARG A 153 -26.11 -3.52 21.90
N ILE A 154 -26.60 -3.97 23.05
CA ILE A 154 -27.83 -4.76 23.17
C ILE A 154 -28.89 -3.86 23.81
N PRO A 155 -29.97 -3.50 23.09
CA PRO A 155 -31.09 -2.78 23.71
C PRO A 155 -31.83 -3.71 24.68
N GLU A 156 -32.30 -3.15 25.79
CA GLU A 156 -33.07 -3.88 26.79
C GLU A 156 -34.47 -4.25 26.27
N LEU A 157 -35.10 -3.30 25.59
CA LEU A 157 -36.47 -3.40 25.09
C LEU A 157 -36.53 -3.51 23.56
N ASN A 158 -37.54 -4.23 23.09
CA ASN A 158 -37.97 -4.30 21.70
C ASN A 158 -38.81 -3.07 21.31
N ALA A 159 -39.15 -2.96 20.01
CA ALA A 159 -40.06 -1.93 19.50
C ALA A 159 -41.45 -1.92 20.18
N LEU A 160 -41.86 -3.06 20.77
CA LEU A 160 -43.11 -3.20 21.53
C LEU A 160 -42.94 -2.98 23.05
N ALA A 161 -41.85 -2.33 23.49
CA ALA A 161 -41.50 -2.13 24.90
C ALA A 161 -41.43 -3.41 25.77
N ARG A 162 -41.28 -4.58 25.14
CA ARG A 162 -41.07 -5.88 25.81
C ARG A 162 -39.58 -6.20 25.91
N PRO A 163 -39.12 -7.00 26.89
CA PRO A 163 -37.71 -7.41 26.96
C PRO A 163 -37.27 -8.12 25.68
N LEU A 164 -36.03 -7.86 25.27
CA LEU A 164 -35.44 -8.50 24.09
C LEU A 164 -35.35 -10.02 24.28
N ALA A 165 -35.81 -10.78 23.27
CA ALA A 165 -35.73 -12.24 23.30
C ALA A 165 -34.27 -12.72 23.35
N ASP A 166 -34.00 -13.79 24.09
CA ASP A 166 -32.61 -14.23 24.33
C ASP A 166 -31.90 -14.70 23.06
N ILE A 167 -32.64 -15.35 22.14
CA ILE A 167 -32.13 -15.72 20.81
C ILE A 167 -31.65 -14.47 20.06
N ARG A 168 -32.36 -13.34 20.18
CA ARG A 168 -31.98 -12.10 19.54
C ARG A 168 -30.72 -11.50 20.16
N LYS A 169 -30.57 -11.56 21.48
CA LYS A 169 -29.34 -11.15 22.19
C LYS A 169 -28.12 -11.97 21.69
N ILE A 170 -28.29 -13.28 21.55
CA ILE A 170 -27.26 -14.20 21.01
C ILE A 170 -26.84 -13.77 19.60
N HIS A 171 -27.79 -13.54 18.68
CA HIS A 171 -27.47 -13.11 17.32
C HIS A 171 -26.80 -11.72 17.27
N ILE A 172 -27.18 -10.78 18.14
CA ILE A 172 -26.51 -9.48 18.24
C ILE A 172 -25.05 -9.68 18.66
N ARG A 173 -24.79 -10.51 19.68
CA ARG A 173 -23.42 -10.83 20.12
C ARG A 173 -22.62 -11.52 19.04
N GLN A 174 -23.19 -12.48 18.33
CA GLN A 174 -22.52 -13.16 17.20
C GLN A 174 -22.13 -12.17 16.10
N LYS A 175 -23.06 -11.31 15.68
CA LYS A 175 -22.82 -10.30 14.66
C LYS A 175 -21.78 -9.28 15.11
N TRP A 176 -21.87 -8.82 16.35
CA TRP A 176 -20.89 -7.94 16.97
C TRP A 176 -19.49 -8.58 16.98
N TYR A 177 -19.38 -9.81 17.47
CA TYR A 177 -18.09 -10.51 17.57
C TYR A 177 -17.47 -10.76 16.20
N ALA A 178 -18.26 -11.15 15.19
CA ALA A 178 -17.78 -11.29 13.81
C ALA A 178 -17.25 -9.95 13.26
N HIS A 179 -17.92 -8.85 13.54
CA HIS A 179 -17.50 -7.51 13.12
C HIS A 179 -16.20 -7.07 13.81
N VAL A 180 -16.08 -7.35 15.11
CA VAL A 180 -14.87 -7.10 15.90
C VAL A 180 -13.69 -7.91 15.33
N LEU A 181 -13.86 -9.20 15.10
CA LEU A 181 -12.84 -10.06 14.48
C LEU A 181 -12.42 -9.59 13.08
N ASP A 182 -13.33 -9.01 12.30
CA ASP A 182 -13.00 -8.46 10.98
C ASP A 182 -12.16 -7.18 11.06
N LYS A 183 -12.28 -6.41 12.16
CA LYS A 183 -11.47 -5.21 12.43
C LYS A 183 -10.13 -5.50 13.10
N THR A 184 -10.00 -6.62 13.82
CA THR A 184 -8.79 -6.91 14.60
C THR A 184 -7.56 -7.15 13.73
N PHE A 185 -6.41 -6.69 14.21
CA PHE A 185 -5.13 -6.97 13.59
C PHE A 185 -4.36 -7.97 14.47
N PRO A 186 -4.21 -9.24 14.06
CA PRO A 186 -3.54 -10.23 14.89
C PRO A 186 -2.04 -9.94 14.99
N PRO A 187 -1.34 -10.32 16.07
CA PRO A 187 0.11 -10.23 16.11
C PRO A 187 0.74 -11.20 15.13
N LEU A 188 1.92 -10.83 14.64
CA LEU A 188 2.72 -11.66 13.75
C LEU A 188 3.63 -12.61 14.55
N PRO A 189 4.06 -13.73 13.95
CA PRO A 189 5.19 -14.49 14.46
C PRO A 189 6.43 -13.60 14.55
N GLN A 190 7.23 -13.79 15.59
CA GLN A 190 8.39 -12.96 15.89
C GLN A 190 9.36 -12.82 14.69
N HIS A 191 9.70 -13.95 14.05
CA HIS A 191 10.59 -13.97 12.88
C HIS A 191 10.11 -13.08 11.71
N ASP A 192 8.81 -13.11 11.37
CA ASP A 192 8.29 -12.27 10.27
C ASP A 192 8.22 -10.79 10.65
N TRP A 193 8.03 -10.49 11.94
CA TRP A 193 8.02 -9.13 12.47
C TRP A 193 9.43 -8.54 12.47
N GLU A 194 10.43 -9.28 12.96
CA GLU A 194 11.85 -8.87 12.92
C GLU A 194 12.32 -8.63 11.49
N THR A 195 11.95 -9.51 10.55
CA THR A 195 12.26 -9.33 9.12
C THR A 195 11.67 -8.01 8.61
N LEU A 196 10.40 -7.74 8.92
CA LEU A 196 9.75 -6.50 8.52
C LEU A 196 10.42 -5.27 9.15
N GLN A 197 10.82 -5.34 10.42
CA GLN A 197 11.54 -4.25 11.08
C GLN A 197 12.91 -4.01 10.42
N ARG A 198 13.70 -5.06 10.16
CA ARG A 198 14.99 -4.96 9.46
C ARG A 198 14.87 -4.38 8.06
N LEU A 199 13.78 -4.68 7.35
CA LEU A 199 13.48 -4.10 6.04
C LEU A 199 13.15 -2.59 6.12
N VAL A 200 12.43 -2.17 7.17
CA VAL A 200 12.11 -0.77 7.43
C VAL A 200 13.38 0.02 7.78
N GLU A 201 14.17 -0.48 8.73
CA GLU A 201 15.45 0.09 9.14
C GLU A 201 16.45 0.12 7.98
N GLY A 202 16.36 -0.88 7.09
CA GLY A 202 17.26 -1.04 5.96
C GLY A 202 18.54 -1.80 6.30
N SER A 203 18.56 -2.50 7.44
CA SER A 203 19.62 -3.45 7.80
C SER A 203 19.66 -4.62 6.82
N GLU A 204 18.49 -5.12 6.39
CA GLU A 204 18.43 -6.18 5.40
C GLU A 204 18.66 -5.63 3.98
N PRO A 205 19.61 -6.19 3.20
CA PRO A 205 19.84 -5.78 1.84
C PRO A 205 18.63 -6.13 0.97
N TRP A 206 17.97 -5.10 0.44
CA TRP A 206 16.83 -5.27 -0.45
C TRP A 206 17.25 -5.04 -1.89
N THR A 207 17.14 -6.07 -2.72
CA THR A 207 17.35 -5.97 -4.17
C THR A 207 16.00 -6.06 -4.91
N PRO A 208 15.72 -5.17 -5.88
CA PRO A 208 14.52 -5.29 -6.68
C PRO A 208 14.50 -6.61 -7.45
N PRO A 209 13.34 -7.28 -7.55
CA PRO A 209 13.25 -8.57 -8.21
C PRO A 209 13.41 -8.42 -9.73
N VAL A 210 14.39 -9.13 -10.30
CA VAL A 210 14.61 -9.17 -11.74
C VAL A 210 13.68 -10.21 -12.38
N ARG A 211 12.84 -9.78 -13.32
CA ARG A 211 12.01 -10.70 -14.12
C ARG A 211 12.91 -11.48 -15.08
N ARG A 212 12.70 -12.79 -15.17
CA ARG A 212 13.31 -13.57 -16.27
C ARG A 212 12.72 -13.08 -17.59
N LYS A 213 13.58 -12.67 -18.52
CA LYS A 213 13.18 -12.39 -19.89
C LYS A 213 12.65 -13.70 -20.49
N GLY A 214 11.40 -13.71 -20.92
CA GLY A 214 10.88 -14.84 -21.68
C GLY A 214 11.56 -14.91 -23.05
N PRO A 215 11.53 -16.06 -23.75
CA PRO A 215 12.11 -16.19 -25.08
C PRO A 215 11.54 -15.15 -26.07
N ASN A 216 10.31 -14.68 -25.87
CA ASN A 216 9.65 -13.66 -26.70
C ASN A 216 9.63 -12.24 -26.08
N GLN A 217 10.40 -12.00 -25.01
CA GLN A 217 10.60 -10.66 -24.43
C GLN A 217 12.05 -10.20 -24.63
N ILE A 218 12.57 -10.43 -25.83
CA ILE A 218 13.56 -9.50 -26.38
C ILE A 218 12.78 -8.21 -26.57
N THR A 219 13.01 -7.27 -25.67
CA THR A 219 12.49 -5.93 -25.73
C THR A 219 12.83 -5.32 -27.09
N SER A 220 11.80 -5.10 -27.88
CA SER A 220 11.68 -4.04 -28.87
C SER A 220 12.00 -2.69 -28.22
N GLY A 221 13.28 -2.45 -27.98
CA GLY A 221 13.75 -1.28 -27.24
C GLY A 221 15.24 -0.96 -27.37
N ASP A 222 16.05 -1.78 -28.05
CA ASP A 222 17.47 -1.46 -28.33
C ASP A 222 17.98 -1.99 -29.68
N SER A 223 17.08 -2.31 -30.60
CA SER A 223 17.45 -2.54 -32.00
C SER A 223 17.07 -1.31 -32.82
N THR A 224 18.07 -0.45 -33.03
CA THR A 224 18.21 0.49 -34.17
C THR A 224 18.22 -0.26 -35.51
N SER A 225 17.20 -1.09 -35.72
CA SER A 225 16.83 -1.63 -37.01
C SER A 225 15.40 -1.18 -37.23
N ALA A 226 15.25 -0.13 -38.04
CA ALA A 226 14.00 0.24 -38.66
C ALA A 226 13.44 -1.00 -39.35
N SER A 227 12.63 -1.79 -38.64
CA SER A 227 11.73 -2.73 -39.29
C SER A 227 10.76 -1.83 -40.03
N GLU A 228 10.86 -1.82 -41.36
CA GLU A 228 9.87 -1.27 -42.27
C GLU A 228 8.49 -1.61 -41.72
N GLN A 229 7.85 -0.63 -41.08
CA GLN A 229 6.48 -0.76 -40.65
C GLN A 229 5.69 -0.75 -41.95
N SER A 230 5.43 -1.94 -42.51
CA SER A 230 4.43 -2.09 -43.55
C SER A 230 3.20 -1.33 -43.07
N TYR A 231 2.81 -0.31 -43.84
CA TYR A 231 1.71 0.61 -43.51
C TYR A 231 0.39 -0.15 -43.26
N LEU A 232 0.30 -1.40 -43.72
CA LEU A 232 -0.77 -2.36 -43.44
C LEU A 232 -0.26 -3.51 -42.57
N SER A 233 -0.24 -3.30 -41.25
CA SER A 233 -0.05 -4.43 -40.33
C SER A 233 -1.26 -5.36 -40.36
N THR A 234 -1.05 -6.67 -40.15
CA THR A 234 -2.15 -7.65 -40.06
C THR A 234 -3.17 -7.26 -38.98
N ASP A 235 -2.70 -6.67 -37.89
CA ASP A 235 -3.55 -6.19 -36.80
C ASP A 235 -4.42 -5.00 -37.22
N PHE A 236 -3.91 -4.12 -38.08
CA PHE A 236 -4.67 -3.00 -38.67
C PHE A 236 -5.72 -3.50 -39.66
N LEU A 237 -5.41 -4.52 -40.48
CA LEU A 237 -6.38 -5.12 -41.40
C LEU A 237 -7.53 -5.82 -40.67
N ILE A 238 -7.23 -6.47 -39.53
CA ILE A 238 -8.24 -7.21 -38.74
C ILE A 238 -9.06 -6.27 -37.85
N ASN A 239 -8.41 -5.33 -37.15
CA ASN A 239 -9.05 -4.52 -36.10
C ASN A 239 -9.35 -3.08 -36.55
N GLY A 240 -8.91 -2.68 -37.74
CA GLY A 240 -9.00 -1.31 -38.24
C GLY A 240 -8.03 -0.34 -37.54
N ALA A 241 -8.24 0.96 -37.77
CA ALA A 241 -7.51 2.02 -37.11
C ALA A 241 -7.79 2.00 -35.60
N THR A 242 -6.81 1.55 -34.82
CA THR A 242 -6.92 1.56 -33.35
C THR A 242 -6.74 2.98 -32.83
N LYS A 243 -7.55 3.37 -31.83
CA LYS A 243 -7.34 4.64 -31.13
C LYS A 243 -5.96 4.62 -30.47
N ASP A 244 -5.28 5.76 -30.51
CA ASP A 244 -4.05 5.95 -29.74
C ASP A 244 -4.23 5.51 -28.28
N PRO A 245 -3.16 4.96 -27.66
CA PRO A 245 -3.22 4.40 -26.33
C PRO A 245 -3.74 5.43 -25.32
N THR A 246 -5.03 5.35 -25.00
CA THR A 246 -5.69 6.30 -24.12
C THR A 246 -5.27 6.05 -22.67
N PHE A 247 -5.33 7.08 -21.81
CA PHE A 247 -5.15 6.93 -20.36
C PHE A 247 -6.20 6.04 -19.67
N ALA A 248 -7.20 5.52 -20.41
CA ALA A 248 -8.21 4.57 -19.94
C ALA A 248 -7.59 3.36 -19.21
N GLN A 249 -6.43 2.88 -19.65
CA GLN A 249 -5.71 1.77 -18.99
C GLN A 249 -5.23 2.13 -17.56
N TYR A 250 -5.02 3.42 -17.28
CA TYR A 250 -4.51 3.92 -16.00
C TYR A 250 -5.58 4.49 -15.08
N VAL A 251 -6.87 4.31 -15.40
CA VAL A 251 -8.00 4.74 -14.53
C VAL A 251 -7.87 4.16 -13.11
N ARG A 252 -7.24 2.98 -12.98
CA ARG A 252 -7.01 2.31 -11.70
C ARG A 252 -5.67 2.65 -11.02
N GLY A 253 -4.95 3.62 -11.57
CA GLY A 253 -3.64 4.06 -11.13
C GLY A 253 -2.57 3.83 -12.21
N ARG A 254 -1.46 4.55 -12.10
CA ARG A 254 -0.28 4.35 -12.94
C ARG A 254 0.70 3.38 -12.26
N PRO A 255 1.41 2.53 -13.00
CA PRO A 255 2.46 1.70 -12.44
C PRO A 255 3.62 2.58 -11.95
N HIS A 256 4.12 2.31 -10.74
CA HIS A 256 5.33 2.94 -10.22
C HIS A 256 6.53 2.02 -10.45
N GLN A 257 7.73 2.59 -10.62
CA GLN A 257 8.95 1.79 -10.54
C GLN A 257 9.14 1.33 -9.09
N ILE A 258 9.39 0.04 -8.90
CA ILE A 258 9.58 -0.55 -7.57
C ILE A 258 10.97 -0.14 -7.06
N THR A 259 11.01 0.94 -6.28
CA THR A 259 12.22 1.46 -5.63
C THR A 259 12.23 1.10 -4.15
N ARG A 260 13.40 1.14 -3.52
CA ARG A 260 13.55 0.89 -2.08
C ARG A 260 12.73 1.88 -1.24
N ARG A 261 12.69 3.14 -1.67
CA ARG A 261 11.89 4.20 -1.02
C ARG A 261 10.40 3.87 -1.03
N LEU A 262 9.87 3.45 -2.18
CA LEU A 262 8.47 3.02 -2.28
C LEU A 262 8.19 1.85 -1.33
N MET A 263 9.04 0.83 -1.35
CA MET A 263 8.88 -0.34 -0.49
C MET A 263 8.98 0.00 1.00
N ARG A 264 9.92 0.86 1.40
CA ARG A 264 10.05 1.35 2.78
C ARG A 264 8.75 1.97 3.27
N HIS A 265 8.14 2.86 2.48
CA HIS A 265 6.84 3.44 2.83
C HIS A 265 5.72 2.41 2.97
N MET A 266 5.73 1.35 2.14
CA MET A 266 4.76 0.27 2.26
C MET A 266 4.98 -0.57 3.50
N TRP A 267 6.24 -0.89 3.83
CA TRP A 267 6.59 -1.63 5.04
C TRP A 267 6.32 -0.83 6.31
N GLU A 268 6.65 0.46 6.36
CA GLU A 268 6.32 1.36 7.48
C GLU A 268 4.81 1.37 7.77
N ARG A 269 4.01 1.43 6.70
CA ARG A 269 2.55 1.36 6.79
C ARG A 269 2.15 0.01 7.40
N ILE A 270 2.63 -1.12 6.87
CA ILE A 270 2.28 -2.43 7.45
C ILE A 270 2.75 -2.58 8.90
N CYS A 271 3.95 -2.08 9.22
CA CYS A 271 4.55 -2.10 10.55
C CYS A 271 3.65 -1.45 11.59
N ALA A 272 3.06 -0.30 11.24
CA ALA A 272 2.12 0.39 12.11
C ALA A 272 0.75 -0.32 12.26
N LEU A 273 0.46 -1.38 11.50
CA LEU A 273 -0.70 -2.27 11.71
C LEU A 273 -0.35 -3.59 12.39
N THR A 274 0.93 -3.86 12.63
CA THR A 274 1.39 -5.12 13.21
C THR A 274 1.66 -4.93 14.69
N PRO A 275 0.79 -5.46 15.57
CA PRO A 275 1.13 -5.55 16.97
C PRO A 275 2.14 -6.69 17.17
N LEU A 276 2.97 -6.51 18.18
CA LEU A 276 3.80 -7.55 18.75
C LEU A 276 3.25 -7.87 20.13
N ILE A 277 3.18 -9.17 20.45
CA ILE A 277 2.65 -9.66 21.72
C ILE A 277 3.82 -9.93 22.67
N GLN A 278 3.76 -9.38 23.87
CA GLN A 278 4.68 -9.69 24.96
C GLN A 278 3.89 -9.97 26.23
N TRP A 279 4.41 -10.87 27.06
CA TRP A 279 3.84 -11.13 28.36
C TRP A 279 4.52 -10.21 29.38
N ASP A 280 3.74 -9.44 30.13
CA ASP A 280 4.26 -8.62 31.22
C ASP A 280 4.17 -9.44 32.51
N SER A 281 5.31 -9.94 32.97
CA SER A 281 5.39 -10.72 34.21
C SER A 281 5.01 -9.90 35.44
N SER A 282 5.13 -8.56 35.38
CA SER A 282 4.84 -7.70 36.53
C SER A 282 3.34 -7.53 36.76
N LYS A 283 2.57 -7.41 35.67
CA LYS A 283 1.11 -7.17 35.71
C LYS A 283 0.28 -8.43 35.52
N ASN A 284 0.92 -9.57 35.22
CA ASN A 284 0.27 -10.83 34.81
C ASN A 284 -0.75 -10.59 33.69
N LYS A 285 -0.39 -9.75 32.72
CA LYS A 285 -1.26 -9.35 31.60
C LYS A 285 -0.49 -9.37 30.29
N TRP A 286 -1.21 -9.66 29.22
CA TRP A 286 -0.70 -9.48 27.86
C TRP A 286 -0.61 -8.00 27.54
N TRP A 287 0.55 -7.57 27.04
CA TRP A 287 0.74 -6.23 26.52
C TRP A 287 1.13 -6.29 25.04
N PHE A 288 0.72 -5.25 24.31
CA PHE A 288 0.92 -5.16 22.87
C PHE A 288 1.73 -3.91 22.54
N SER A 289 2.87 -4.10 21.90
CA SER A 289 3.65 -3.02 21.30
C SER A 289 3.32 -2.91 19.82
N TRP A 290 3.30 -1.68 19.30
CA TRP A 290 2.98 -1.40 17.91
C TRP A 290 4.17 -0.77 17.21
N GLY A 291 4.36 -1.11 15.94
CA GLY A 291 5.37 -0.44 15.11
C GLY A 291 5.07 1.05 14.98
N VAL A 292 6.07 1.90 15.21
CA VAL A 292 5.93 3.33 14.99
C VAL A 292 6.19 3.61 13.51
N ARG A 293 5.22 4.24 12.84
CA ARG A 293 5.50 4.86 11.54
C ARG A 293 6.31 6.12 11.84
N GLN A 294 7.51 6.22 11.28
CA GLN A 294 8.26 7.47 11.33
C GLN A 294 7.36 8.56 10.74
N PRO A 295 7.03 9.62 11.50
CA PRO A 295 6.26 10.71 10.94
C PRO A 295 7.00 11.21 9.69
N PRO A 296 6.30 11.54 8.60
CA PRO A 296 6.97 12.20 7.48
C PRO A 296 7.72 13.39 8.07
N ALA A 297 8.99 13.56 7.69
CA ALA A 297 9.78 14.68 8.15
C ALA A 297 8.92 15.94 7.99
N PRO A 298 8.69 16.72 9.07
CA PRO A 298 7.90 17.93 8.97
C PRO A 298 8.43 18.72 7.77
N ILE A 299 7.52 19.10 6.88
CA ILE A 299 7.88 19.89 5.71
C ILE A 299 8.26 21.27 6.26
N TYR A 300 9.52 21.42 6.65
CA TYR A 300 10.12 22.73 6.91
C TYR A 300 10.35 23.40 5.56
N ARG A 301 9.27 23.72 4.85
CA ARG A 301 9.33 24.87 3.95
C ARG A 301 9.28 26.07 4.89
N GLN A 302 10.43 26.41 5.47
CA GLN A 302 10.62 27.76 5.97
C GLN A 302 10.43 28.65 4.74
N VAL A 303 9.27 29.30 4.67
CA VAL A 303 9.07 30.36 3.69
C VAL A 303 10.07 31.42 4.10
N ASP A 304 11.07 31.70 3.26
CA ASP A 304 11.97 32.83 3.47
C ASP A 304 11.07 34.05 3.74
N PRO A 305 11.06 34.63 4.96
CA PRO A 305 10.09 35.65 5.32
C PRO A 305 10.13 36.84 4.37
N VAL A 306 11.33 37.15 3.87
CA VAL A 306 11.59 38.18 2.87
C VAL A 306 10.93 37.86 1.52
N LYS A 307 11.13 36.64 0.99
CA LYS A 307 10.54 36.24 -0.31
C LYS A 307 9.04 35.97 -0.20
N GLY A 308 8.57 35.53 0.97
CA GLY A 308 7.16 35.34 1.26
C GLY A 308 6.40 36.66 1.24
N LEU A 309 6.97 37.73 1.81
CA LEU A 309 6.40 39.07 1.78
C LEU A 309 6.43 39.69 0.39
N ALA A 310 7.54 39.53 -0.35
CA ALA A 310 7.67 40.01 -1.73
C ALA A 310 6.63 39.40 -2.67
N LEU A 311 6.18 38.16 -2.42
CA LEU A 311 5.16 37.48 -3.23
C LEU A 311 3.78 38.15 -3.13
N PHE A 312 3.53 38.91 -2.05
CA PHE A 312 2.28 39.65 -1.82
C PHE A 312 2.46 41.17 -1.97
N GLU A 313 3.63 41.63 -2.42
CA GLU A 313 3.87 43.04 -2.71
C GLU A 313 2.96 43.48 -3.88
N GLY A 314 2.11 44.49 -3.64
CA GLY A 314 1.10 44.95 -4.59
C GLY A 314 -0.30 44.37 -4.42
N VAL A 315 -0.52 43.46 -3.46
CA VAL A 315 -1.86 42.99 -3.07
C VAL A 315 -2.38 43.82 -1.90
N HIS A 316 -3.57 44.39 -2.01
CA HIS A 316 -4.19 45.10 -0.89
C HIS A 316 -4.55 44.14 0.25
N GLN A 317 -4.08 44.45 1.46
CA GLN A 317 -4.26 43.62 2.66
C GLN A 317 -5.72 43.34 3.04
N LYS A 318 -6.66 44.25 2.74
CA LYS A 318 -8.09 44.10 3.10
C LYS A 318 -8.96 43.53 1.99
N THR A 319 -8.60 43.73 0.72
CA THR A 319 -9.46 43.39 -0.43
C THR A 319 -8.89 42.27 -1.30
N GLY A 320 -7.63 41.88 -1.11
CA GLY A 320 -6.97 40.81 -1.86
C GLY A 320 -6.79 41.11 -3.36
N ARG A 321 -7.05 42.35 -3.79
CA ARG A 321 -6.92 42.77 -5.20
C ARG A 321 -5.51 43.31 -5.46
N VAL A 322 -4.94 42.92 -6.58
CA VAL A 322 -3.66 43.47 -7.08
C VAL A 322 -3.92 44.86 -7.65
N MET A 323 -3.20 45.87 -7.16
CA MET A 323 -3.20 47.19 -7.80
C MET A 323 -2.38 47.10 -9.09
N LEU A 324 -3.05 46.82 -10.21
CA LEU A 324 -2.47 47.11 -11.51
C LEU A 324 -2.32 48.62 -11.61
N SER A 325 -1.09 49.13 -11.68
CA SER A 325 -0.88 50.53 -12.01
C SER A 325 -1.54 50.77 -13.37
N ARG A 326 -2.50 51.71 -13.38
CA ARG A 326 -3.08 52.18 -14.62
C ARG A 326 -1.93 52.74 -15.44
N ARG A 327 -1.53 52.05 -16.53
CA ARG A 327 -0.58 52.60 -17.50
C ARG A 327 -1.10 53.98 -17.88
N GLN A 328 -0.41 55.02 -17.41
CA GLN A 328 -0.67 56.36 -17.90
C GLN A 328 -0.30 56.31 -19.37
N SER A 329 -1.30 56.49 -20.23
CA SER A 329 -1.07 56.73 -21.65
C SER A 329 -0.21 57.99 -21.74
N SER A 330 1.08 57.84 -22.01
CA SER A 330 1.91 58.95 -22.43
C SER A 330 1.29 59.55 -23.69
N LYS A 331 0.97 60.84 -23.64
CA LYS A 331 0.59 61.60 -24.83
C LYS A 331 1.74 61.52 -25.85
N PRO A 332 1.44 61.39 -27.15
CA PRO A 332 2.47 61.31 -28.17
C PRO A 332 3.02 62.71 -28.45
N GLY A 333 4.35 62.82 -28.56
CA GLY A 333 4.99 63.97 -29.17
C GLY A 333 5.70 64.91 -28.20
N GLU A 334 6.82 64.45 -27.66
CA GLU A 334 7.99 65.32 -27.48
C GLU A 334 9.22 64.43 -27.54
N GLY A 335 9.83 64.37 -28.73
CA GLY A 335 11.19 63.86 -28.87
C GLY A 335 12.17 64.84 -28.24
N ASP A 336 13.31 64.37 -27.76
CA ASP A 336 14.45 64.15 -28.63
C ASP A 336 15.68 63.64 -27.84
N LYS A 337 16.47 62.84 -28.56
CA LYS A 337 17.94 62.71 -28.53
C LYS A 337 18.66 61.92 -27.41
N ASN A 338 19.53 61.05 -27.94
CA ASN A 338 20.68 60.35 -27.35
C ASN A 338 20.33 59.11 -26.50
N GLN A 339 20.74 57.87 -26.81
CA GLN A 339 21.85 57.38 -27.63
C GLN A 339 21.49 55.99 -28.19
N LYS A 340 21.94 55.79 -29.43
CA LYS A 340 22.10 54.53 -30.15
C LYS A 340 23.55 54.06 -29.89
N GLU A 341 23.82 52.75 -29.98
CA GLU A 341 25.10 52.05 -29.71
C GLU A 341 25.14 51.54 -28.25
N ASP A 342 25.22 50.25 -27.91
CA ASP A 342 25.99 49.13 -28.45
C ASP A 342 25.24 47.79 -28.25
N TRP A 343 25.13 46.97 -29.30
CA TRP A 343 24.60 45.58 -29.22
C TRP A 343 25.63 44.52 -29.62
N ASP A 344 26.93 44.82 -29.53
CA ASP A 344 27.98 43.86 -29.80
C ASP A 344 28.99 43.80 -28.66
N LYS A 345 28.78 42.87 -27.71
CA LYS A 345 29.86 42.12 -27.05
C LYS A 345 29.33 40.87 -26.31
N PRO A 346 29.98 39.70 -26.43
CA PRO A 346 29.53 38.46 -25.81
C PRO A 346 29.88 38.38 -24.32
N LEU A 347 29.07 37.61 -23.59
CA LEU A 347 29.21 37.26 -22.17
C LEU A 347 30.59 36.69 -21.84
N GLU A 348 31.39 37.42 -21.05
CA GLU A 348 32.60 36.90 -20.42
C GLU A 348 32.25 35.94 -19.28
N ALA A 349 33.00 34.85 -19.25
CA ALA A 349 32.86 33.72 -18.35
C ALA A 349 33.15 34.10 -16.88
N PHE A 350 32.33 33.58 -15.98
CA PHE A 350 32.62 33.55 -14.53
C PHE A 350 33.91 32.78 -14.27
N GLN A 351 34.99 33.50 -13.95
CA GLN A 351 36.22 32.92 -13.43
C GLN A 351 36.09 32.69 -11.93
N SER A 352 36.31 31.44 -11.55
CA SER A 352 36.47 30.95 -10.18
C SER A 352 37.72 31.55 -9.52
N THR A 353 37.55 32.23 -8.38
CA THR A 353 38.66 32.62 -7.50
C THR A 353 39.08 31.44 -6.60
N PRO A 354 40.35 31.04 -6.56
CA PRO A 354 40.87 30.07 -5.60
C PRO A 354 41.39 30.77 -4.34
N SER A 355 40.95 30.35 -3.15
CA SER A 355 41.58 30.74 -1.88
C SER A 355 42.77 29.82 -1.60
N GLY A 356 43.96 30.41 -1.54
CA GLY A 356 45.24 29.73 -1.36
C GLY A 356 45.53 29.17 0.06
N PRO A 357 46.68 28.49 0.21
CA PRO A 357 47.00 27.64 1.36
C PRO A 357 47.77 28.38 2.46
N GLY A 358 47.39 28.16 3.73
CA GLY A 358 48.15 28.61 4.90
C GLY A 358 49.08 27.50 5.40
N MET A 359 50.38 27.71 5.26
CA MET A 359 51.45 26.85 5.76
C MET A 359 51.56 26.83 7.29
N LEU A 360 52.07 25.69 7.75
CA LEU A 360 52.63 25.35 9.07
C LEU A 360 53.54 26.42 9.71
N ALA A 361 53.44 26.53 11.03
CA ALA A 361 54.57 26.88 11.90
C ALA A 361 54.50 26.06 13.20
N SER A 362 55.55 25.27 13.39
CA SER A 362 55.91 24.54 14.61
C SER A 362 56.30 25.48 15.76
N ALA A 363 56.09 25.06 17.01
CA ALA A 363 57.12 24.92 18.05
C ALA A 363 56.53 24.95 19.48
N ASN A 364 56.97 23.96 20.29
CA ASN A 364 57.28 23.97 21.74
C ASN A 364 56.23 24.56 22.70
N ASN A 365 55.74 23.87 23.73
CA ASN A 365 56.40 23.06 24.75
C ASN A 365 55.39 22.06 25.34
#